data_AF-A0A7K2NS26-F1
#
_entry.id   AF-A0A7K2NS26-F1
#
_cell.length_a   1.000
_cell.length_b   1.000
_cell.length_c   1.000
_cell.angle_alpha   90.00
_cell.angle_beta   90.00
_cell.angle_gamma   90.00
#
_symmetry.space_group_name_H-M   'P 1'
#
loop_
_entity.id
_entity.type
_entity.pdbx_description
1 polymer ?
#
loop_
_entity_poly.entity_id
_entity_poly.type
_entity_poly.pdbx_seq_one_letter_code
_entity_poly.pdbx_strand_id
1 'polypeptide(L)'
;MGTDGTLDEALERLYRTGPEFGGRLSNHGPMAVESMVRRGHAREVHRWLDLYMRRLDDRPRGACPVTAVGWRSALGDPRRLGDWLAFFDREVTEQPWRAVLEVWWPRLVPGIAAGATHGVIRTGHAVHALLAHEDGPRLAELGQALG
;
A
#
# COMPACT_ATOMS: atom_id res chain seq x y z
N MET A 1 15.77 3.30 18.48
CA MET A 1 15.42 2.90 17.09
C MET A 1 15.99 3.92 16.14
N GLY A 2 16.61 3.47 15.05
CA GLY A 2 16.95 4.35 13.93
C GLY A 2 15.68 4.82 13.21
N THR A 3 15.83 5.74 12.26
CA THR A 3 14.73 6.24 11.43
C THR A 3 14.04 5.12 10.63
N ASP A 4 14.82 4.15 10.14
CA ASP A 4 14.27 3.02 9.38
C ASP A 4 13.36 2.16 10.27
N GLY A 5 13.82 1.73 11.45
CA GLY A 5 12.98 0.92 12.35
C GLY A 5 11.68 1.60 12.81
N THR A 6 11.61 2.95 12.78
CA THR A 6 10.35 3.67 13.04
C THR A 6 9.36 3.52 11.88
N LEU A 7 9.86 3.64 10.65
CA LEU A 7 9.04 3.49 9.44
C LEU A 7 8.55 2.04 9.32
N ASP A 8 9.42 1.07 9.59
CA ASP A 8 9.13 -0.36 9.49
C ASP A 8 7.94 -0.73 10.40
N GLU A 9 8.04 -0.41 11.69
CA GLU A 9 6.97 -0.69 12.65
C GLU A 9 5.67 0.05 12.28
N ALA A 10 5.77 1.30 11.79
CA ALA A 10 4.60 2.05 11.36
C ALA A 10 3.90 1.38 10.16
N LEU A 11 4.65 0.93 9.16
CA LEU A 11 4.13 0.22 7.99
C LEU A 11 3.52 -1.13 8.39
N GLU A 12 4.17 -1.89 9.27
CA GLU A 12 3.63 -3.16 9.79
C GLU A 12 2.28 -3.00 10.50
N ARG A 13 2.13 -1.91 11.27
CA ARG A 13 0.86 -1.59 11.93
C ARG A 13 -0.21 -1.20 10.92
N LEU A 14 0.13 -0.38 9.92
CA LEU A 14 -0.78 0.09 8.88
C LEU A 14 -1.21 -1.02 7.92
N TYR A 15 -0.34 -2.00 7.68
CA TYR A 15 -0.64 -3.17 6.85
C TYR A 15 -1.82 -4.01 7.37
N ARG A 16 -2.18 -3.88 8.65
CA ARG A 16 -3.36 -4.54 9.24
C ARG A 16 -4.68 -3.83 8.91
N THR A 17 -4.62 -2.67 8.26
CA THR A 17 -5.78 -1.83 7.92
C THR A 17 -6.02 -1.79 6.42
N GLY A 18 -7.22 -1.37 6.01
CA GLY A 18 -7.55 -1.21 4.60
C GLY A 18 -6.81 -0.04 3.92
N PRO A 19 -6.64 -0.07 2.58
CA PRO A 19 -6.18 1.07 1.79
C PRO A 19 -7.22 2.20 1.74
N GLU A 20 -8.46 1.90 2.13
CA GLU A 20 -9.57 2.84 2.28
C GLU A 20 -10.30 2.56 3.60
N PHE A 21 -11.00 3.57 4.12
CA PHE A 21 -11.84 3.49 5.30
C PHE A 21 -13.07 4.41 5.17
N GLY A 22 -14.08 4.25 6.01
CA GLY A 22 -15.24 5.15 6.06
C GLY A 22 -16.02 5.23 4.75
N GLY A 23 -16.02 4.15 3.96
CA GLY A 23 -16.85 4.00 2.77
C GLY A 23 -16.35 4.66 1.48
N ARG A 24 -15.17 5.32 1.49
CA ARG A 24 -14.38 5.77 0.31
C ARG A 24 -13.18 6.68 0.62
N LEU A 25 -12.83 6.87 1.90
CA LEU A 25 -11.70 7.72 2.26
C LEU A 25 -10.40 6.94 2.11
N SER A 26 -9.44 7.47 1.37
CA SER A 26 -8.14 6.81 1.21
C SER A 26 -7.33 6.86 2.51
N ASN A 27 -6.71 5.74 2.86
CA ASN A 27 -5.81 5.64 3.99
C ASN A 27 -4.46 6.30 3.63
N HIS A 28 -4.20 7.46 4.21
CA HIS A 28 -2.97 8.23 4.01
C HIS A 28 -1.83 7.85 4.95
N GLY A 29 -2.08 6.93 5.89
CA GLY A 29 -1.13 6.52 6.94
C GLY A 29 0.28 6.29 6.40
N PRO A 30 0.47 5.38 5.43
CA PRO A 30 1.79 5.02 4.93
C PRO A 30 2.55 6.20 4.31
N MET A 31 1.86 7.01 3.50
CA MET A 31 2.43 8.19 2.84
C MET A 31 2.83 9.26 3.86
N ALA A 32 2.00 9.46 4.89
CA ALA A 32 2.28 10.40 5.96
C ALA A 32 3.47 9.98 6.81
N VAL A 33 3.55 8.71 7.24
CA VAL A 33 4.68 8.23 8.06
C VAL A 33 5.99 8.21 7.28
N GLU A 34 5.97 7.82 6.00
CA GLU A 34 7.14 7.91 5.12
C GLU A 34 7.63 9.35 4.98
N SER A 35 6.70 10.29 4.79
CA SER A 35 7.02 11.72 4.70
C SER A 35 7.58 12.27 6.01
N MET A 36 7.00 11.91 7.16
CA MET A 36 7.47 12.33 8.48
C MET A 36 8.90 11.83 8.74
N VAL A 37 9.16 10.55 8.52
CA VAL A 37 10.50 9.97 8.73
C VAL A 37 11.53 10.63 7.82
N ARG A 38 11.23 10.82 6.54
CA ARG A 38 12.14 11.49 5.59
C ARG A 38 12.43 12.94 5.92
N ARG A 39 11.54 13.60 6.66
CA ARG A 39 11.71 14.99 7.10
C ARG A 39 12.28 15.10 8.52
N GLY A 40 12.76 14.00 9.09
CA GLY A 40 13.41 13.99 10.40
C GLY A 40 12.44 13.97 11.60
N HIS A 41 11.16 13.68 11.35
CA HIS A 41 10.09 13.64 12.37
C HIS A 41 9.74 12.21 12.80
N ALA A 42 10.74 11.33 12.89
CA ALA A 42 10.53 9.94 13.28
C ALA A 42 9.97 9.82 14.71
N ARG A 43 10.34 10.72 15.62
CA ARG A 43 9.92 10.66 17.03
C ARG A 43 8.43 10.90 17.22
N GLU A 44 7.79 11.59 16.28
CA GLU A 44 6.38 11.95 16.30
C GLU A 44 5.48 10.88 15.68
N VAL A 45 6.05 9.94 14.90
CA VAL A 45 5.31 8.97 14.08
C VAL A 45 4.36 8.13 14.91
N HIS A 46 4.85 7.43 15.95
CA HIS A 46 4.00 6.49 16.70
C HIS A 46 2.85 7.19 17.40
N ARG A 47 3.11 8.36 18.01
CA ARG A 47 2.05 9.16 18.66
C ARG A 47 0.99 9.60 17.66
N TRP A 48 1.39 10.08 16.49
CA TRP A 48 0.45 10.45 15.44
C TRP A 48 -0.34 9.22 14.95
N LEU A 49 0.35 8.11 14.74
CA LEU A 49 -0.21 6.87 14.22
C LEU A 49 -1.25 6.27 15.18
N ASP A 50 -1.00 6.29 16.49
CA ASP A 50 -1.95 5.84 17.51
C ASP A 50 -3.30 6.59 17.45
N LEU A 51 -3.26 7.89 17.12
CA LEU A 51 -4.47 8.70 16.96
C LEU A 51 -5.15 8.40 15.62
N TYR A 52 -4.36 8.29 14.56
CA TYR A 52 -4.84 8.12 13.19
C TYR A 52 -5.50 6.75 12.98
N MET A 53 -4.90 5.67 13.50
CA MET A 53 -5.40 4.30 13.32
C MET A 53 -6.79 4.08 13.91
N ARG A 54 -7.25 4.89 14.87
CA ARG A 54 -8.62 4.78 15.43
C ARG A 54 -9.74 5.07 14.43
N ARG A 55 -9.39 5.63 13.27
CA ARG A 55 -10.33 5.95 12.20
C ARG A 55 -10.38 4.89 11.11
N LEU A 56 -9.41 3.98 11.09
CA LEU A 56 -9.18 3.07 9.98
C LEU A 56 -10.05 1.83 10.14
N ASP A 57 -10.53 1.35 9.00
CA ASP A 57 -11.22 0.08 8.92
C ASP A 57 -10.20 -1.07 8.82
N ASP A 58 -10.63 -2.25 9.25
CA ASP A 58 -9.86 -3.48 9.09
C ASP A 58 -9.55 -3.75 7.61
N ARG A 59 -8.44 -4.43 7.37
CA ARG A 59 -8.07 -4.84 6.02
C ARG A 59 -9.16 -5.75 5.41
N PRO A 60 -9.67 -5.45 4.20
CA PRO A 60 -10.70 -6.26 3.57
C PRO A 60 -10.15 -7.64 3.20
N ARG A 61 -10.96 -8.68 3.41
CA ARG A 61 -10.62 -10.06 3.03
C ARG A 61 -10.98 -10.31 1.58
N GLY A 62 -10.11 -11.02 0.87
CA GLY A 62 -10.43 -11.57 -0.44
C GLY A 62 -11.43 -12.72 -0.34
N ALA A 63 -12.26 -12.88 -1.37
CA ALA A 63 -13.24 -13.95 -1.51
C ALA A 63 -13.04 -14.77 -2.81
N CYS A 64 -12.42 -14.19 -3.84
CA CYS A 64 -12.24 -14.81 -5.15
C CYS A 64 -10.90 -14.37 -5.76
N PRO A 65 -9.86 -15.22 -5.75
CA PRO A 65 -8.52 -14.86 -6.18
C PRO A 65 -8.47 -14.19 -7.56
N VAL A 66 -7.80 -13.04 -7.64
CA VAL A 66 -7.36 -12.48 -8.93
C VAL A 66 -6.23 -13.35 -9.48
N THR A 67 -6.24 -13.60 -10.79
CA THR A 67 -5.20 -14.35 -11.50
C THR A 67 -4.54 -13.49 -12.57
N ALA A 68 -3.27 -13.79 -12.90
CA ALA A 68 -2.51 -13.05 -13.90
C ALA A 68 -3.12 -13.09 -15.32
N VAL A 69 -3.98 -14.07 -15.62
CA VAL A 69 -4.70 -14.18 -16.90
C VAL A 69 -6.08 -13.52 -16.83
N GLY A 70 -6.80 -13.68 -15.71
CA GLY A 70 -8.18 -13.24 -15.55
C GLY A 70 -8.37 -11.85 -14.93
N TRP A 71 -7.30 -11.14 -14.58
CA TRP A 71 -7.34 -9.88 -13.81
C TRP A 71 -8.25 -8.80 -14.39
N ARG A 72 -8.37 -8.69 -15.73
CA ARG A 72 -9.20 -7.66 -16.37
C ARG A 72 -10.66 -7.73 -15.94
N SER A 73 -11.17 -8.93 -15.64
CA SER A 73 -12.54 -9.12 -15.16
C SER A 73 -12.78 -8.59 -13.74
N ALA A 74 -11.71 -8.34 -12.98
CA ALA A 74 -11.76 -7.85 -11.61
C ALA A 74 -11.49 -6.33 -11.51
N LEU A 75 -11.10 -5.66 -12.60
CA LEU A 75 -10.83 -4.23 -12.58
C LEU A 75 -12.11 -3.41 -12.34
N GLY A 76 -11.98 -2.37 -11.52
CA GLY A 76 -13.04 -1.40 -11.30
C GLY A 76 -14.21 -1.91 -10.44
N ASP A 77 -14.14 -3.14 -9.91
CA ASP A 77 -15.13 -3.66 -8.97
C ASP A 77 -14.62 -3.49 -7.52
N PRO A 78 -15.20 -2.56 -6.72
CA PRO A 78 -14.75 -2.30 -5.35
C PRO A 78 -14.85 -3.52 -4.43
N ARG A 79 -15.73 -4.48 -4.74
CA ARG A 79 -15.90 -5.71 -3.95
C ARG A 79 -14.68 -6.63 -4.06
N ARG A 80 -13.84 -6.42 -5.08
CA ARG A 80 -12.63 -7.20 -5.35
C ARG A 80 -11.38 -6.63 -4.67
N LEU A 81 -11.50 -5.56 -3.88
CA LEU A 81 -10.36 -4.90 -3.23
C LEU A 81 -9.50 -5.90 -2.42
N GLY A 82 -10.13 -6.72 -1.57
CA GLY A 82 -9.41 -7.74 -0.80
C GLY A 82 -8.70 -8.79 -1.68
N ASP A 83 -9.23 -9.08 -2.87
CA ASP A 83 -8.60 -10.01 -3.81
C ASP A 83 -7.38 -9.41 -4.49
N TRP A 84 -7.44 -8.11 -4.83
CA TRP A 84 -6.33 -7.35 -5.38
C TRP A 84 -5.19 -7.20 -4.38
N LEU A 85 -5.50 -6.87 -3.13
CA LEU A 85 -4.50 -6.80 -2.06
C LEU A 85 -3.79 -8.16 -1.87
N ALA A 86 -4.56 -9.26 -1.82
CA ALA A 86 -3.98 -10.60 -1.68
C ALA A 86 -3.18 -11.02 -2.92
N PHE A 87 -3.57 -10.57 -4.11
CA PHE A 87 -2.85 -10.82 -5.35
C PHE A 87 -1.49 -10.12 -5.34
N PHE A 88 -1.46 -8.81 -5.07
CA PHE A 88 -0.22 -8.06 -5.09
C PHE A 88 0.72 -8.42 -3.95
N ASP A 89 0.22 -8.76 -2.75
CA ASP A 89 1.06 -9.33 -1.69
C ASP A 89 1.87 -10.53 -2.18
N ARG A 90 1.22 -11.46 -2.91
CA ARG A 90 1.93 -12.63 -3.48
C ARG A 90 2.94 -12.22 -4.53
N GLU A 91 2.53 -11.38 -5.49
CA GLU A 91 3.42 -10.95 -6.58
C GLU A 91 4.70 -10.31 -6.06
N VAL A 92 4.61 -9.39 -5.08
CA VAL A 92 5.80 -8.71 -4.52
C VAL A 92 6.65 -9.59 -3.62
N THR A 93 6.10 -10.70 -3.11
CA THR A 93 6.84 -11.66 -2.28
C THR A 93 7.51 -12.74 -3.13
N GLU A 94 6.89 -13.11 -4.26
CA GLU A 94 7.35 -14.17 -5.15
C GLU A 94 8.27 -13.65 -6.28
N GLN A 95 8.21 -12.35 -6.60
CA GLN A 95 8.98 -11.75 -7.69
C GLN A 95 9.71 -10.48 -7.23
N PRO A 96 10.82 -10.10 -7.89
CA PRO A 96 11.45 -8.81 -7.65
C PRO A 96 10.45 -7.67 -7.88
N TRP A 97 10.32 -6.77 -6.91
CA TRP A 97 9.29 -5.71 -6.95
C TRP A 97 9.36 -4.82 -8.19
N ARG A 98 10.55 -4.60 -8.74
CA ARG A 98 10.74 -3.85 -9.98
C ARG A 98 10.10 -4.54 -11.18
N ALA A 99 10.20 -5.86 -11.25
CA ALA A 99 9.57 -6.66 -12.31
C ALA A 99 8.03 -6.64 -12.15
N VAL A 100 7.53 -6.73 -10.92
CA VAL A 100 6.09 -6.57 -10.64
C VAL A 100 5.61 -5.19 -11.13
N LEU A 101 6.32 -4.13 -10.76
CA LEU A 101 5.96 -2.77 -11.17
C LEU A 101 6.02 -2.59 -12.69
N GLU A 102 7.06 -3.09 -13.37
CA GLU A 102 7.19 -3.02 -14.83
C GLU A 102 6.02 -3.70 -15.55
N VAL A 103 5.57 -4.84 -15.02
CA VAL A 103 4.47 -5.62 -15.57
C VAL A 103 3.11 -4.95 -15.33
N TRP A 104 2.89 -4.43 -14.11
CA TRP A 104 1.57 -3.98 -13.66
C TRP A 104 1.32 -2.51 -13.86
N TRP A 105 2.35 -1.66 -13.83
CA TRP A 105 2.21 -0.22 -14.03
C TRP A 105 1.44 0.14 -15.32
N PRO A 106 1.85 -0.31 -16.52
CA PRO A 106 1.11 0.03 -17.75
C PRO A 106 -0.32 -0.54 -17.79
N ARG A 107 -0.62 -1.59 -16.99
CA ARG A 107 -1.95 -2.19 -16.89
C ARG A 107 -2.89 -1.38 -16.00
N LEU A 108 -2.36 -0.75 -14.96
CA LEU A 108 -3.12 0.01 -13.96
C LEU A 108 -3.23 1.50 -14.31
N VAL A 109 -2.27 2.08 -15.03
CA VAL A 109 -2.24 3.49 -15.45
C VAL A 109 -3.53 3.97 -16.14
N PRO A 110 -4.23 3.18 -16.98
CA PRO A 110 -5.52 3.62 -17.53
C PRO A 110 -6.57 3.98 -16.46
N GLY A 111 -6.46 3.39 -15.27
CA GLY A 111 -7.30 3.67 -14.10
C GLY A 111 -6.73 4.71 -13.13
N ILE A 112 -5.71 5.49 -13.51
CA ILE A 112 -4.97 6.39 -12.59
C ILE A 112 -5.85 7.38 -11.82
N ALA A 113 -6.99 7.80 -12.40
CA ALA A 113 -7.93 8.73 -11.75
C ALA A 113 -8.85 8.03 -10.72
N ALA A 114 -8.89 6.69 -10.69
CA ALA A 114 -9.65 5.94 -9.71
C ALA A 114 -9.14 6.25 -8.30
N GLY A 115 -10.08 6.30 -7.35
CA GLY A 115 -9.76 6.69 -5.98
C GLY A 115 -9.08 8.07 -5.90
N ALA A 116 -9.45 9.02 -6.78
CA ALA A 116 -8.90 10.38 -6.81
C ALA A 116 -7.36 10.43 -6.78
N THR A 117 -6.72 9.61 -7.64
CA THR A 117 -5.27 9.49 -7.81
C THR A 117 -4.47 8.97 -6.61
N HIS A 118 -5.13 8.52 -5.54
CA HIS A 118 -4.42 8.04 -4.34
C HIS A 118 -3.55 6.81 -4.61
N GLY A 119 -3.97 5.90 -5.49
CA GLY A 119 -3.18 4.71 -5.85
C GLY A 119 -1.81 5.06 -6.45
N VAL A 120 -1.75 6.01 -7.39
CA VAL A 120 -0.46 6.47 -7.97
C VAL A 120 0.39 7.22 -6.96
N ILE A 121 -0.21 8.07 -6.11
CA ILE A 121 0.51 8.79 -5.07
C ILE A 121 1.13 7.79 -4.09
N ARG A 122 0.33 6.82 -3.60
CA ARG A 122 0.78 5.78 -2.67
C ARG A 122 1.87 4.91 -3.27
N THR A 123 1.74 4.53 -4.54
CA THR A 123 2.76 3.77 -5.27
C THR A 123 4.07 4.57 -5.34
N GLY A 124 4.01 5.87 -5.61
CA GLY A 124 5.17 6.75 -5.60
C GLY A 124 5.90 6.74 -4.25
N HIS A 125 5.18 6.88 -3.14
CA HIS A 125 5.76 6.81 -1.79
C HIS A 125 6.38 5.44 -1.50
N ALA A 126 5.69 4.35 -1.85
CA ALA A 126 6.20 2.99 -1.67
C ALA A 126 7.50 2.75 -2.46
N VAL A 127 7.56 3.19 -3.72
CA VAL A 127 8.76 3.11 -4.57
C VAL A 127 9.89 3.97 -3.98
N HIS A 128 9.61 5.18 -3.49
CA HIS A 128 10.61 6.01 -2.82
C HIS A 128 11.21 5.32 -1.60
N ALA A 129 10.37 4.69 -0.76
CA ALA A 129 10.82 3.95 0.41
C ALA A 129 11.69 2.75 0.01
N LEU A 130 11.27 1.95 -0.99
CA LEU A 130 12.01 0.80 -1.53
C LEU A 130 13.37 1.19 -2.14
N LEU A 131 13.44 2.35 -2.81
CA LEU A 131 14.70 2.87 -3.35
C LEU A 131 15.70 3.27 -2.26
N ALA A 132 15.21 3.68 -1.08
CA ALA A 132 16.06 4.03 0.06
C ALA A 132 16.54 2.78 0.81
N HIS A 133 15.64 1.84 1.04
CA HIS A 133 15.93 0.56 1.69
C HIS A 133 14.91 -0.48 1.25
N GLU A 134 15.35 -1.68 0.87
CA GLU A 134 14.44 -2.75 0.47
C GLU A 134 14.27 -3.74 1.63
N ASP A 135 13.03 -3.89 2.11
CA ASP A 135 12.66 -4.81 3.18
C ASP A 135 11.19 -5.26 3.08
N GLY A 136 10.82 -6.22 3.96
CA GLY A 136 9.48 -6.78 4.01
C GLY A 136 8.36 -5.74 4.16
N PRO A 137 8.42 -4.83 5.15
CA PRO A 137 7.40 -3.80 5.34
C PRO A 137 7.19 -2.89 4.12
N ARG A 138 8.26 -2.47 3.43
CA ARG A 138 8.15 -1.64 2.23
C ARG A 138 7.65 -2.41 1.02
N LEU A 139 8.01 -3.69 0.87
CA LEU A 139 7.46 -4.57 -0.16
C LEU A 139 5.95 -4.74 0.04
N ALA A 140 5.54 -5.03 1.28
CA ALA A 140 4.12 -5.15 1.63
C ALA A 140 3.35 -3.86 1.33
N GLU A 141 3.94 -2.69 1.61
CA GLU A 141 3.34 -1.40 1.28
C GLU A 141 3.21 -1.17 -0.23
N LEU A 142 4.18 -1.60 -1.05
CA LEU A 142 4.02 -1.59 -2.52
C LEU A 142 2.86 -2.49 -2.96
N GLY A 143 2.73 -3.67 -2.37
CA GLY A 143 1.61 -4.57 -2.65
C GLY A 143 0.26 -3.91 -2.35
N GLN A 144 0.16 -3.22 -1.20
CA GLN A 144 -1.02 -2.43 -0.82
C GLN A 144 -1.27 -1.21 -1.73
N ALA A 145 -0.21 -0.64 -2.31
CA ALA A 145 -0.32 0.54 -3.17
C ALA A 145 -0.81 0.20 -4.59
N LEU A 146 -0.52 -1.01 -5.06
CA LEU A 146 -0.91 -1.50 -6.38
C LEU A 146 -2.32 -2.11 -6.41
N GLY A 147 -2.81 -2.63 -5.28
CA GLY A 147 -4.13 -3.28 -5.16
C GLY A 147 -5.27 -2.35 -4.81
#